data_AF-A0A973X7G5-F1
#
_entry.id   AF-A0A973X7G5-F1
#
_cell.length_a   1.000
_cell.length_b   1.000
_cell.length_c   1.000
_cell.angle_alpha   90.00
_cell.angle_beta   90.00
_cell.angle_gamma   90.00
#
_symmetry.space_group_name_H-M   'P 1'
#
loop_
_entity.id
_entity.type
_entity.pdbx_description
1 polymer ?
#
loop_
_entity_poly.entity_id
_entity_poly.type
_entity_poly.pdbx_seq_one_letter_code
_entity_poly.pdbx_strand_id
1 'polypeptide(L)'
;FMFDRGALGGPAGLLASAVSASSDKRATLPDKVLRQAQAQLAMALQGTPLQHVQTVVEKRATFACTPGLLRPAQAIAPGLLACGDYVAGPYPATLEGAVRSGLAAGRSLTKAA
;
A
#
# COMPACT_ATOMS: atom_id res chain seq x y z
N PHE A 1 -7.61 6.37 -5.38
CA PHE A 1 -7.26 7.57 -4.60
C PHE A 1 -6.17 8.33 -5.31
N MET A 2 -6.16 9.66 -5.21
CA MET A 2 -5.15 10.54 -5.81
C MET A 2 -4.60 11.48 -4.72
N PHE A 3 -3.30 11.75 -4.74
CA PHE A 3 -2.61 12.57 -3.75
C PHE A 3 -1.73 13.60 -4.47
N ASP A 4 -1.72 14.84 -4.01
CA ASP A 4 -0.73 15.83 -4.44
C ASP A 4 0.60 15.55 -3.73
N ARG A 5 1.62 15.22 -4.50
CA ARG A 5 2.95 14.94 -3.95
C ARG A 5 3.62 16.19 -3.40
N GLY A 6 3.35 17.37 -3.97
CA GLY A 6 3.90 18.64 -3.49
C GLY A 6 3.43 18.95 -2.08
N ALA A 7 2.13 18.74 -1.82
CA ALA A 7 1.54 18.89 -0.49
C ALA A 7 2.11 17.92 0.56
N LEU A 8 2.72 16.82 0.12
CA LEU A 8 3.34 15.79 0.97
C LEU A 8 4.87 15.92 1.06
N GLY A 9 5.45 17.06 0.66
CA GLY A 9 6.89 17.31 0.69
C GLY A 9 7.68 16.66 -0.46
N GLY A 10 6.99 16.14 -1.48
CA GLY A 10 7.57 15.68 -2.74
C GLY A 10 7.65 16.78 -3.80
N PRO A 11 7.97 16.42 -5.05
CA PRO A 11 8.07 17.39 -6.14
C PRO A 11 6.70 18.00 -6.47
N ALA A 12 6.68 19.32 -6.72
CA ALA A 12 5.50 20.05 -7.16
C ALA A 12 5.03 19.62 -8.56
N GLY A 13 3.73 19.74 -8.82
CA GLY A 13 3.14 19.39 -10.12
C GLY A 13 2.96 17.88 -10.35
N LEU A 14 3.24 17.04 -9.35
CA LEU A 14 3.04 15.59 -9.44
C LEU A 14 1.85 15.14 -8.60
N LEU A 15 0.93 14.43 -9.25
CA LEU A 15 -0.12 13.68 -8.59
C LEU A 15 0.24 12.19 -8.57
N ALA A 16 0.00 11.52 -7.45
CA ALA A 16 0.15 10.08 -7.31
C ALA A 16 -1.21 9.41 -7.17
N SER A 17 -1.45 8.34 -7.93
CA SER A 17 -2.65 7.52 -7.80
C SER A 17 -2.32 6.10 -7.35
N ALA A 18 -3.03 5.60 -6.35
CA ALA A 18 -2.98 4.19 -5.97
C ALA A 18 -4.19 3.45 -6.56
N VAL A 19 -3.90 2.36 -7.28
CA VAL A 19 -4.90 1.48 -7.89
C VAL A 19 -4.64 0.05 -7.41
N SER A 20 -5.66 -0.57 -6.83
CA SER A 20 -5.61 -1.93 -6.31
C SER A 20 -6.80 -2.74 -6.84
N ALA A 21 -6.67 -4.06 -6.88
CA ALA A 21 -7.75 -4.99 -7.28
C ALA A 21 -8.38 -4.68 -8.66
N SER A 22 -7.59 -4.20 -9.63
CA SER A 22 -8.07 -3.99 -11.01
C SER A 22 -8.01 -5.30 -11.81
N SER A 23 -9.07 -5.56 -12.60
CA SER A 23 -9.13 -6.64 -13.58
C SER A 23 -8.65 -6.22 -14.98
N ASP A 24 -8.26 -4.94 -15.16
CA ASP A 24 -7.80 -4.42 -16.44
C ASP A 24 -6.40 -4.92 -16.81
N LYS A 25 -6.12 -4.92 -18.10
CA LYS A 25 -4.79 -5.24 -18.63
C LYS A 25 -3.81 -4.14 -18.24
N ARG A 26 -2.60 -4.54 -17.81
CA ARG A 26 -1.51 -3.62 -17.47
C ARG A 26 -1.22 -2.57 -18.55
N ALA A 27 -1.33 -2.96 -19.82
CA ALA A 27 -1.06 -2.07 -20.96
C ALA A 27 -2.10 -0.95 -21.12
N THR A 28 -3.35 -1.15 -20.70
CA THR A 28 -4.45 -0.19 -20.90
C THR A 28 -4.85 0.54 -19.63
N LEU A 29 -4.44 0.02 -18.46
CA LEU A 29 -4.78 0.59 -17.17
C LEU A 29 -4.29 2.04 -16.98
N PRO A 30 -3.04 2.42 -17.32
CA PRO A 30 -2.57 3.79 -17.16
C PRO A 30 -3.45 4.81 -17.89
N ASP A 31 -3.83 4.54 -19.14
CA ASP A 31 -4.67 5.44 -19.94
C ASP A 31 -6.09 5.57 -19.36
N LYS A 32 -6.65 4.46 -18.86
CA LYS A 32 -7.96 4.48 -18.20
C LYS A 32 -7.93 5.33 -16.93
N VAL A 33 -6.90 5.13 -16.10
CA VAL A 33 -6.70 5.90 -14.86
C VAL A 33 -6.49 7.38 -15.18
N LEU A 34 -5.68 7.71 -16.19
CA LEU A 34 -5.44 9.09 -16.61
C LEU A 34 -6.73 9.77 -17.07
N ARG A 35 -7.52 9.12 -17.93
CA ARG A 35 -8.82 9.65 -18.38
C ARG A 35 -9.79 9.84 -17.23
N GLN A 36 -9.88 8.87 -16.32
CA GLN A 36 -10.74 8.98 -15.14
C GLN A 36 -10.29 10.14 -14.24
N ALA A 37 -9.00 10.26 -13.97
CA ALA A 37 -8.45 11.33 -13.15
C ALA A 37 -8.69 12.71 -13.80
N GLN A 38 -8.48 12.84 -15.11
CA GLN A 38 -8.75 14.08 -15.84
C GLN A 38 -10.21 14.51 -15.69
N ALA A 39 -11.15 13.57 -15.85
CA ALA A 39 -12.58 13.87 -15.73
C ALA A 39 -12.96 14.24 -14.29
N GLN A 40 -12.49 13.49 -13.30
CA GLN A 40 -12.86 13.68 -11.89
C GLN A 40 -12.20 14.90 -11.24
N LEU A 41 -11.02 15.32 -11.74
CA LEU A 41 -10.25 16.43 -11.19
C LEU A 41 -10.34 17.71 -12.02
N ALA A 42 -11.12 17.73 -13.11
CA ALA A 42 -11.17 18.85 -14.06
C ALA A 42 -11.37 20.22 -13.39
N MET A 43 -12.26 20.32 -12.40
CA MET A 43 -12.49 21.57 -11.66
C MET A 43 -11.30 21.95 -10.77
N ALA A 44 -10.75 20.98 -10.03
CA ALA A 44 -9.60 21.21 -9.14
C ALA A 44 -8.34 21.59 -9.93
N LEU A 45 -8.19 21.05 -11.14
CA LEU A 45 -7.07 21.33 -12.05
C LEU A 45 -7.33 22.51 -12.97
N GLN A 46 -8.50 23.14 -12.91
CA GLN A 46 -8.90 24.27 -13.76
C GLN A 46 -8.70 23.97 -15.25
N GLY A 47 -9.02 22.74 -15.67
CA GLY A 47 -8.83 22.28 -17.05
C GLY A 47 -7.39 21.97 -17.45
N THR A 48 -6.41 22.07 -16.54
CA THR A 48 -5.03 21.68 -16.81
C THR A 48 -4.99 20.19 -17.19
N PRO A 49 -4.38 19.83 -18.35
CA PRO A 49 -4.27 18.44 -18.75
C PRO A 49 -3.25 17.69 -17.89
N LEU A 50 -3.60 16.47 -17.50
CA LEU A 50 -2.71 15.53 -16.84
C LEU A 50 -1.91 14.77 -17.89
N GLN A 51 -0.62 14.58 -17.60
CA GLN A 51 0.28 13.75 -18.38
C GLN A 51 0.69 12.52 -17.55
N HIS A 52 0.67 11.35 -18.18
CA HIS A 52 1.23 10.15 -17.58
C HIS A 52 2.77 10.28 -17.47
N VAL A 53 3.29 10.11 -16.26
CA VAL A 53 4.74 10.17 -15.99
C VAL A 53 5.32 8.77 -15.80
N GLN A 54 4.71 7.97 -14.93
CA GLN A 54 5.22 6.64 -14.58
C GLN A 54 4.12 5.74 -14.05
N THR A 55 4.25 4.43 -14.28
CA THR A 55 3.46 3.39 -13.61
C THR A 55 4.38 2.37 -12.95
N VAL A 56 4.16 2.13 -11.66
CA VAL A 56 4.84 1.09 -10.87
C VAL A 56 3.82 0.00 -10.54
N VAL A 57 4.19 -1.27 -10.64
CA VAL A 57 3.25 -2.40 -10.49
C VAL A 57 3.84 -3.50 -9.62
N GLU A 58 3.46 -3.51 -8.35
CA GLU A 58 3.93 -4.52 -7.39
C GLU A 58 2.88 -5.61 -7.19
N LYS A 59 3.11 -6.77 -7.80
CA LYS A 59 2.18 -7.93 -7.75
C LYS A 59 1.97 -8.49 -6.34
N ARG A 60 2.88 -8.19 -5.41
CA ARG A 60 2.86 -8.66 -4.02
C ARG A 60 2.85 -7.51 -3.03
N ALA A 61 2.28 -6.36 -3.40
CA ALA A 61 2.20 -5.17 -2.54
C ALA A 61 1.42 -5.43 -1.24
N THR A 62 0.46 -6.35 -1.27
CA THR A 62 -0.37 -6.72 -0.12
C THR A 62 -0.94 -8.13 -0.31
N PHE A 63 -1.54 -8.70 0.74
CA PHE A 63 -2.33 -9.93 0.68
C PHE A 63 -3.83 -9.62 0.72
N ALA A 64 -4.67 -10.58 0.27
CA ALA A 64 -6.11 -10.42 0.31
C ALA A 64 -6.62 -10.47 1.76
N CYS A 65 -7.10 -9.35 2.30
CA CYS A 65 -7.65 -9.25 3.65
C CYS A 65 -9.09 -9.77 3.71
N THR A 66 -9.29 -11.06 3.40
CA THR A 66 -10.62 -11.68 3.48
C THR A 66 -11.07 -11.88 4.94
N PRO A 67 -12.37 -11.76 5.25
CA PRO A 67 -12.88 -12.06 6.58
C PRO A 67 -12.50 -13.47 7.04
N GLY A 68 -12.07 -13.60 8.29
CA GLY A 68 -11.67 -14.88 8.88
C GLY A 68 -10.34 -15.45 8.39
N LEU A 69 -9.55 -14.69 7.62
CA LEU A 69 -8.23 -15.14 7.16
C LEU A 69 -7.33 -15.50 8.34
N LEU A 70 -6.93 -16.77 8.40
CA LEU A 70 -5.91 -17.25 9.33
C LEU A 70 -4.53 -16.86 8.81
N ARG A 71 -3.79 -16.10 9.61
CA ARG A 71 -2.41 -15.69 9.32
C ARG A 71 -1.42 -16.48 10.18
N PRO A 72 -0.19 -16.72 9.71
CA PRO A 72 0.83 -17.43 10.48
C PRO A 72 1.13 -16.77 11.82
N ALA A 73 1.46 -17.59 12.82
CA ALA A 73 1.90 -17.12 14.13
C ALA A 73 3.29 -16.46 14.06
N GLN A 74 3.62 -15.66 15.08
CA GLN A 74 4.90 -14.95 15.19
C GLN A 74 6.09 -15.91 15.39
N ALA A 75 5.93 -16.97 16.19
CA ALA A 75 7.01 -17.89 16.50
C ALA A 75 7.27 -18.84 15.32
N ILE A 76 8.51 -18.83 14.80
CA ILE A 76 8.94 -19.77 13.75
C ILE A 76 9.78 -20.90 14.37
N ALA A 77 10.81 -20.53 15.15
CA ALA A 77 11.73 -21.45 15.80
C ALA A 77 12.35 -20.78 17.05
N PRO A 78 13.06 -21.51 17.92
CA PRO A 78 13.79 -20.89 19.04
C PRO A 78 14.73 -19.78 18.56
N GLY A 79 14.56 -18.57 19.10
CA GLY A 79 15.32 -17.39 18.69
C GLY A 79 14.94 -16.79 17.32
N LEU A 80 13.94 -17.34 16.63
CA LEU A 80 13.49 -16.86 15.31
C LEU A 80 11.99 -16.50 15.33
N LEU A 81 11.72 -15.20 15.15
CA LEU A 81 10.37 -14.64 15.13
C LEU A 81 10.09 -13.99 13.77
N ALA A 82 8.90 -14.22 13.23
CA ALA A 82 8.35 -13.47 12.11
C ALA A 82 7.84 -12.11 12.59
N CYS A 83 7.95 -11.08 11.75
CA CYS A 83 7.20 -9.84 11.95
C CYS A 83 6.79 -9.23 10.62
N GLY A 84 5.66 -8.53 10.64
CA GLY A 84 5.09 -7.89 9.47
C GLY A 84 3.57 -7.97 9.50
N ASP A 85 2.94 -7.25 8.60
CA ASP A 85 1.48 -7.22 8.47
C ASP A 85 0.90 -8.55 7.96
N TYR A 86 1.71 -9.46 7.43
CA TYR A 86 1.32 -10.82 7.07
C TYR A 86 1.30 -11.79 8.28
N VAL A 87 1.84 -11.39 9.44
CA VAL A 87 1.80 -12.18 10.68
C VAL A 87 0.47 -11.96 11.40
N ALA A 88 0.00 -12.96 12.14
CA ALA A 88 -1.22 -12.88 12.93
C ALA A 88 -1.22 -11.64 13.84
N GLY A 89 -2.31 -10.86 13.78
CA GLY A 89 -2.48 -9.62 14.52
C GLY A 89 -3.90 -9.08 14.42
N PRO A 90 -4.21 -7.99 15.13
CA PRO A 90 -5.56 -7.44 15.19
C PRO A 90 -5.94 -6.57 13.98
N TYR A 91 -4.97 -6.13 13.18
CA TYR A 91 -5.19 -5.28 12.01
C TYR A 91 -5.02 -6.05 10.69
N PRO A 92 -5.73 -5.65 9.62
CA PRO A 92 -5.43 -6.10 8.25
C PRO A 92 -4.04 -5.60 7.80
N ALA A 93 -3.69 -5.85 6.52
CA ALA A 93 -2.42 -5.48 5.89
C ALA A 93 -2.14 -3.96 5.90
N THR A 94 -1.72 -3.42 7.04
CA THR A 94 -1.58 -1.99 7.31
C THR A 94 -0.19 -1.70 7.83
N LEU A 95 0.30 -0.48 7.56
CA LEU A 95 1.58 -0.02 8.09
C LEU A 95 1.61 -0.08 9.63
N GLU A 96 0.53 0.33 10.29
CA GLU A 96 0.38 0.22 11.74
C GLU A 96 0.46 -1.24 12.21
N GLY A 97 -0.22 -2.17 11.52
CA GLY A 97 -0.14 -3.60 11.79
C GLY A 97 1.29 -4.14 11.69
N ALA A 98 2.02 -3.76 10.64
CA ALA A 98 3.42 -4.15 10.44
C ALA A 98 4.32 -3.63 11.57
N VAL A 99 4.21 -2.34 11.90
CA VAL A 99 5.02 -1.70 12.96
C VAL A 99 4.74 -2.35 14.32
N ARG A 100 3.46 -2.53 14.68
CA ARG A 100 3.08 -3.21 15.93
C ARG A 100 3.61 -4.64 16.00
N SER A 101 3.53 -5.39 14.90
CA SER A 101 4.09 -6.74 14.80
C SER A 101 5.61 -6.74 15.04
N GLY A 102 6.35 -5.81 14.43
CA GLY A 102 7.80 -5.66 14.65
C GLY A 102 8.15 -5.34 16.10
N LEU A 103 7.44 -4.40 16.71
CA LEU A 103 7.64 -4.04 18.12
C LEU A 103 7.32 -5.21 19.08
N ALA A 104 6.31 -6.03 18.76
CA ALA A 104 5.99 -7.22 19.53
C ALA A 104 7.12 -8.26 19.45
N ALA A 105 7.62 -8.56 18.25
CA ALA A 105 8.75 -9.47 18.06
C ALA A 105 10.00 -9.00 18.83
N GLY A 106 10.36 -7.72 18.74
CA GLY A 106 11.50 -7.16 19.47
C GLY A 106 11.36 -7.27 21.00
N ARG A 107 10.16 -7.04 21.54
CA ARG A 107 9.87 -7.22 22.98
C ARG A 107 9.89 -8.68 23.42
N SER A 108 9.51 -9.61 22.55
CA SER A 108 9.55 -11.04 22.85
C SER A 108 10.99 -11.56 22.93
N LEU A 109 11.90 -11.09 22.08
CA LEU A 109 13.32 -11.49 22.12
C LEU A 109 14.02 -11.03 23.41
N THR A 110 13.72 -9.81 23.87
CA THR A 110 14.33 -9.24 25.08
C THR A 110 13.86 -9.87 26.38
N LYS A 111 12.72 -10.58 26.39
CA LYS A 111 12.21 -11.33 27.55
C LYS A 111 12.70 -12.77 27.63
N ALA A 112 13.25 -13.30 26.53
CA ALA A 112 13.72 -14.68 26.44
C ALA A 112 15.24 -14.82 26.66
N ALA A 113 15.93 -13.70 26.91
CA ALA A 113 17.32 -13.63 27.37
C ALA A 113 17.36 -13.43 28.88
#